data_AF-A0AAQ3Q738-F1
#
_entry.id   AF-A0AAQ3Q738-F1
#
_cell.length_a   1.000
_cell.length_b   1.000
_cell.length_c   1.000
_cell.angle_alpha   90.00
_cell.angle_beta   90.00
_cell.angle_gamma   90.00
#
_symmetry.space_group_name_H-M   'P 1'
#
loop_
_entity.id
_entity.type
_entity.pdbx_description
1 polymer ?
#
loop_
_entity_poly.entity_id
_entity_poly.type
_entity_poly.pdbx_seq_one_letter_code
_entity_poly.pdbx_strand_id
1 'polypeptide(L)'
;MSRVVVKTTYVPLPPSPAPLPDRVDLSLFDALWICFAPIQRLLLFRGSHVPPLPALLDSLRSALSRTLLHYFTLAGKLTYAPASDDVFIDCSPAAIGPGVAFFEAEYEGGDLGRLADDEVHNVDAFVQLIPELNATELPAPVFTVQVTRFRGAEGSADQGVALGFAAHHSVVDGRALWRFVEAWAVECHGEAGPPPPSLDRSVIKHPKGKEIARMFLHRMSPCLDVLTPTTLCYGAEPRTEPRASSNSECGGNEQTTPARFHCT
;
A
#
# COMPACT_ATOMS: atom_id res chain seq x y z
N MET A 1 -6.50 -18.83 -17.15
CA MET A 1 -7.24 -18.26 -16.01
C MET A 1 -6.57 -16.95 -15.65
N SER A 2 -7.17 -15.83 -16.03
CA SER A 2 -6.51 -14.53 -15.91
C SER A 2 -7.41 -13.53 -15.19
N ARG A 3 -6.84 -12.87 -14.20
CA ARG A 3 -7.35 -11.61 -13.66
C ARG A 3 -7.08 -10.48 -14.65
N VAL A 4 -8.10 -9.68 -14.91
CA VAL A 4 -7.99 -8.42 -15.65
C VAL A 4 -8.39 -7.28 -14.71
N VAL A 5 -7.50 -6.30 -14.52
CA VAL A 5 -7.86 -5.06 -13.81
C VAL A 5 -8.69 -4.21 -14.77
N VAL A 6 -9.94 -3.97 -14.43
CA VAL A 6 -10.87 -3.21 -15.27
C VAL A 6 -10.89 -1.73 -14.95
N LYS A 7 -10.53 -1.37 -13.70
CA LYS A 7 -10.49 0.03 -13.28
C LYS A 7 -9.50 0.22 -12.13
N THR A 8 -8.71 1.27 -12.21
CA THR A 8 -7.81 1.72 -11.14
C THR A 8 -8.29 3.07 -10.64
N THR A 9 -8.47 3.17 -9.33
CA THR A 9 -8.84 4.42 -8.67
C THR A 9 -8.01 4.60 -7.40
N TYR A 10 -8.16 5.75 -6.75
CA TYR A 10 -7.49 6.05 -5.49
C TYR A 10 -8.51 6.49 -4.46
N VAL A 11 -8.32 6.05 -3.23
CA VAL A 11 -9.14 6.43 -2.08
C VAL A 11 -8.37 7.47 -1.27
N PRO A 12 -8.82 8.73 -1.26
CA PRO A 12 -8.09 9.81 -0.62
C PRO A 12 -8.16 9.70 0.90
N LEU A 13 -7.12 10.17 1.56
CA LEU A 13 -7.20 10.57 2.96
C LEU A 13 -8.01 11.89 3.01
N PRO A 14 -9.19 11.95 3.65
CA PRO A 14 -9.97 13.16 3.70
C PRO A 14 -9.35 14.17 4.68
N PRO A 15 -9.78 15.45 4.63
CA PRO A 15 -9.29 16.46 5.55
C PRO A 15 -9.50 16.07 7.01
N SER A 16 -8.45 16.14 7.82
CA SER A 16 -8.52 15.85 9.25
C SER A 16 -8.93 17.10 10.04
N PRO A 17 -9.82 16.99 11.05
CA PRO A 17 -10.16 18.09 11.94
C PRO A 17 -8.98 18.63 12.76
N ALA A 18 -7.97 17.79 13.00
CA ALA A 18 -6.73 18.14 13.69
C ALA A 18 -5.52 17.84 12.78
N PRO A 19 -4.42 18.61 12.88
CA PRO A 19 -3.22 18.35 12.10
C PRO A 19 -2.70 16.93 12.35
N LEU A 20 -2.55 16.16 11.27
CA LEU A 20 -1.88 14.87 11.30
C LEU A 20 -0.37 15.12 11.13
N PRO A 21 0.51 14.32 11.77
CA PRO A 21 1.93 14.45 11.58
C PRO A 21 2.32 14.03 10.15
N ASP A 22 3.10 14.86 9.46
CA ASP A 22 3.64 14.54 8.14
C ASP A 22 4.66 13.39 8.17
N ARG A 23 5.26 13.13 9.34
CA ARG A 23 6.28 12.10 9.54
C ARG A 23 5.97 11.28 10.77
N VAL A 24 5.99 9.96 10.61
CA VAL A 24 5.92 9.00 11.71
C VAL A 24 7.17 8.12 11.67
N ASP A 25 8.04 8.26 12.66
CA ASP A 25 9.25 7.44 12.79
C ASP A 25 8.88 5.98 13.10
N LEU A 26 9.62 5.05 12.51
CA LEU A 26 9.50 3.63 12.81
C LEU A 26 10.11 3.32 14.18
N SER A 27 9.52 2.34 14.87
CA SER A 27 10.09 1.77 16.08
C SER A 27 11.11 0.67 15.76
N LEU A 28 11.86 0.23 16.77
CA LEU A 28 12.76 -0.92 16.63
C LEU A 28 12.04 -2.22 16.23
N PHE A 29 10.75 -2.35 16.56
CA PHE A 29 9.94 -3.51 16.20
C PHE A 29 9.45 -3.44 14.76
N ASP A 30 9.40 -2.25 14.18
CA ASP A 30 8.96 -2.01 12.80
C ASP A 30 10.11 -2.22 11.81
N ALA A 31 11.31 -1.73 12.15
CA ALA A 31 12.48 -1.71 11.27
C ALA A 31 12.92 -3.10 10.78
N LEU A 32 12.74 -4.14 11.61
CA LEU A 32 13.01 -5.52 11.21
C LEU A 32 12.20 -5.92 9.97
N TRP A 33 10.97 -5.42 9.83
CA TRP A 33 10.02 -5.85 8.80
C TRP A 33 10.17 -5.13 7.47
N ILE A 34 11.17 -4.26 7.29
CA ILE A 34 11.28 -3.41 6.11
C ILE A 34 11.53 -4.19 4.81
N CYS A 35 12.35 -5.23 4.87
CA CYS A 35 12.67 -6.04 3.70
C CYS A 35 11.71 -7.23 3.50
N PHE A 36 10.75 -7.42 4.40
CA PHE A 36 9.88 -8.59 4.34
C PHE A 36 8.77 -8.37 3.32
N ALA A 37 8.33 -9.47 2.71
CA ALA A 37 7.20 -9.44 1.79
C ALA A 37 5.97 -8.80 2.47
N PRO A 38 5.19 -7.98 1.73
CA PRO A 38 3.96 -7.39 2.24
C PRO A 38 3.01 -8.44 2.84
N ILE A 39 2.29 -8.05 3.88
CA ILE A 39 1.18 -8.86 4.39
C ILE A 39 0.08 -8.85 3.34
N GLN A 40 -0.29 -10.02 2.85
CA GLN A 40 -1.37 -10.20 1.88
C GLN A 40 -2.54 -10.93 2.52
N ARG A 41 -3.76 -10.47 2.26
CA ARG A 41 -5.00 -11.09 2.74
C ARG A 41 -6.05 -11.09 1.65
N LEU A 42 -6.88 -12.14 1.69
CA LEU A 42 -7.98 -12.36 0.76
C LEU A 42 -9.22 -12.75 1.57
N LEU A 43 -10.31 -12.04 1.33
CA LEU A 43 -11.62 -12.32 1.89
C LEU A 43 -12.58 -12.67 0.75
N LEU A 44 -13.30 -13.78 0.88
CA LEU A 44 -14.25 -14.25 -0.12
C LEU A 44 -15.67 -14.07 0.42
N PHE A 45 -16.51 -13.32 -0.31
CA PHE A 45 -17.90 -13.04 0.05
C PHE A 45 -18.83 -13.65 -0.98
N ARG A 46 -19.75 -14.52 -0.56
CA ARG A 46 -20.66 -15.26 -1.45
C ARG A 46 -22.11 -15.20 -0.98
N GLY A 47 -23.04 -15.28 -1.93
CA GLY A 47 -24.47 -15.48 -1.67
C GLY A 47 -25.29 -14.20 -1.74
N SER A 48 -26.59 -14.36 -1.50
CA SER A 48 -27.62 -13.33 -1.76
C SER A 48 -27.53 -12.06 -0.91
N HIS A 49 -26.69 -12.05 0.12
CA HIS A 49 -26.46 -10.87 0.97
C HIS A 49 -25.36 -9.96 0.43
N VAL A 50 -24.60 -10.39 -0.60
CA VAL A 50 -23.60 -9.54 -1.25
C VAL A 50 -24.33 -8.46 -2.06
N PRO A 51 -24.12 -7.16 -1.77
CA PRO A 51 -24.79 -6.09 -2.49
C PRO A 51 -24.41 -6.06 -3.97
N PRO A 52 -25.21 -5.40 -4.83
CA PRO A 52 -24.80 -5.11 -6.20
C PRO A 52 -23.43 -4.43 -6.24
N LEU A 53 -22.57 -4.86 -7.16
CA LEU A 53 -21.17 -4.45 -7.21
C LEU A 53 -20.96 -2.92 -7.13
N PRO A 54 -21.70 -2.07 -7.87
CA PRO A 54 -21.52 -0.62 -7.75
C PRO A 54 -21.74 -0.09 -6.32
N ALA A 55 -22.82 -0.51 -5.67
CA ALA A 55 -23.14 -0.11 -4.30
C ALA A 55 -22.10 -0.62 -3.29
N LEU A 56 -21.61 -1.85 -3.49
CA LEU A 56 -20.53 -2.41 -2.68
C LEU A 56 -19.24 -1.59 -2.83
N LEU A 57 -18.83 -1.27 -4.07
CA LEU A 57 -17.63 -0.50 -4.35
C LEU A 57 -17.69 0.91 -3.74
N ASP A 58 -18.84 1.58 -3.88
CA ASP A 58 -19.04 2.91 -3.31
C ASP A 58 -18.98 2.87 -1.77
N SER A 59 -19.59 1.86 -1.14
CA SER A 59 -19.55 1.66 0.31
C SER A 59 -18.12 1.39 0.79
N LEU A 60 -17.42 0.43 0.18
CA LEU A 60 -16.04 0.07 0.52
C LEU A 60 -15.10 1.28 0.42
N ARG A 61 -15.17 2.03 -0.69
CA ARG A 61 -14.31 3.19 -0.90
C ARG A 61 -14.60 4.33 0.07
N SER A 62 -15.88 4.64 0.27
CA SER A 62 -16.28 5.74 1.16
C SER A 62 -15.92 5.44 2.62
N ALA A 63 -16.16 4.19 3.06
CA ALA A 63 -15.77 3.72 4.38
C ALA A 63 -14.25 3.68 4.56
N LEU A 64 -13.51 3.24 3.53
CA LEU A 64 -12.04 3.23 3.57
C LEU A 64 -11.50 4.65 3.76
N SER A 65 -12.01 5.63 3.00
CA SER A 65 -11.61 7.03 3.14
C SER A 65 -11.81 7.55 4.56
N ARG A 66 -12.96 7.27 5.20
CA ARG A 66 -13.22 7.67 6.59
C ARG A 66 -12.31 6.95 7.57
N THR A 67 -12.13 5.64 7.39
CA THR A 67 -11.27 4.82 8.26
C THR A 67 -9.82 5.31 8.24
N LEU A 68 -9.33 5.76 7.07
CA LEU A 68 -7.98 6.30 6.92
C LEU A 68 -7.73 7.55 7.78
N LEU A 69 -8.74 8.30 8.23
CA LEU A 69 -8.52 9.39 9.21
C LEU A 69 -7.91 8.88 10.51
N HIS A 70 -8.33 7.71 10.96
CA HIS A 70 -7.85 7.08 12.19
C HIS A 70 -6.61 6.20 11.97
N TYR A 71 -6.36 5.81 10.72
CA TYR A 71 -5.28 4.92 10.30
C TYR A 71 -4.42 5.56 9.19
N PHE A 72 -4.14 6.87 9.32
CA PHE A 72 -3.57 7.67 8.23
C PHE A 72 -2.22 7.19 7.72
N THR A 73 -1.46 6.50 8.56
CA THR A 73 -0.18 5.87 8.16
C THR A 73 -0.33 4.86 7.02
N LEU A 74 -1.52 4.27 6.82
CA LEU A 74 -1.80 3.36 5.70
C LEU A 74 -1.94 4.09 4.35
N ALA A 75 -2.21 5.40 4.36
CA ALA A 75 -2.24 6.22 3.16
C ALA A 75 -0.86 6.81 2.78
N GLY A 76 0.12 6.70 3.68
CA GLY A 76 1.47 7.24 3.49
C GLY A 76 2.36 6.34 2.64
N LYS A 77 3.64 6.72 2.59
CA LYS A 77 4.72 5.94 1.97
C LYS A 77 5.85 5.72 2.95
N LEU A 78 6.50 4.57 2.89
CA LEU A 78 7.79 4.39 3.55
C LEU A 78 8.85 5.11 2.74
N THR A 79 9.65 5.93 3.40
CA THR A 79 10.64 6.80 2.76
C THR A 79 11.95 6.70 3.52
N TYR A 80 13.07 6.60 2.79
CA TYR A 80 14.40 6.66 3.37
C TYR A 80 14.83 8.12 3.58
N ALA A 81 15.40 8.42 4.75
CA ALA A 81 15.96 9.72 5.09
C ALA A 81 17.49 9.61 5.21
N PRO A 82 18.27 9.99 4.18
CA PRO A 82 19.72 9.87 4.20
C PRO A 82 20.39 10.64 5.34
N ALA A 83 19.85 11.81 5.70
CA ALA A 83 20.41 12.64 6.76
C ALA A 83 20.32 12.01 8.16
N SER A 84 19.30 11.18 8.40
CA SER A 84 19.14 10.47 9.68
C SER A 84 19.53 9.01 9.61
N ASP A 85 19.88 8.52 8.41
CA ASP A 85 20.15 7.13 8.08
C ASP A 85 19.05 6.22 8.67
N ASP A 86 17.81 6.46 8.27
CA ASP A 86 16.63 5.76 8.82
C ASP A 86 15.47 5.77 7.82
N VAL A 87 14.49 4.90 8.02
CA VAL A 87 13.24 4.84 7.25
C VAL A 87 12.09 5.31 8.13
N PHE A 88 11.19 6.10 7.55
CA PHE A 88 10.02 6.63 8.24
C PHE A 88 8.77 6.50 7.35
N ILE A 89 7.60 6.68 7.95
CA ILE A 89 6.33 6.78 7.21
C ILE A 89 6.11 8.27 6.89
N ASP A 90 6.23 8.61 5.62
CA ASP A 90 5.90 9.92 5.07
C ASP A 90 4.38 9.99 4.83
N CYS A 91 3.73 10.79 5.66
CA CYS A 91 2.30 11.08 5.65
C CYS A 91 2.04 12.51 5.15
N SER A 92 3.01 13.17 4.52
CA SER A 92 2.81 14.49 3.93
C SER A 92 1.79 14.43 2.79
N PRO A 93 1.11 15.55 2.46
CA PRO A 93 0.19 15.60 1.32
C PRO A 93 0.84 15.17 -0.01
N ALA A 94 2.13 15.44 -0.19
CA ALA A 94 2.88 15.03 -1.38
C ALA A 94 3.10 13.52 -1.45
N ALA A 95 3.42 12.88 -0.32
CA ALA A 95 3.62 11.44 -0.24
C ALA A 95 2.31 10.67 -0.41
N ILE A 96 1.24 11.12 0.25
CA ILE A 96 -0.11 10.56 0.13
C ILE A 96 -0.62 10.70 -1.31
N GLY A 97 -0.41 11.88 -1.92
CA GLY A 97 -0.84 12.16 -3.29
C GLY A 97 -2.34 11.88 -3.48
N PRO A 98 -2.74 11.02 -4.43
CA PRO A 98 -4.15 10.70 -4.66
C PRO A 98 -4.75 9.74 -3.60
N GLY A 99 -3.93 9.16 -2.72
CA GLY A 99 -4.35 8.23 -1.67
C GLY A 99 -4.05 6.77 -1.98
N VAL A 100 -4.80 5.86 -1.32
CA VAL A 100 -4.60 4.41 -1.40
C VAL A 100 -5.09 3.88 -2.75
N ALA A 101 -4.26 3.11 -3.45
CA ALA A 101 -4.69 2.49 -4.72
C ALA A 101 -5.77 1.44 -4.49
N PHE A 102 -6.84 1.54 -5.29
CA PHE A 102 -8.01 0.70 -5.22
C PHE A 102 -8.35 0.17 -6.62
N PHE A 103 -8.24 -1.15 -6.79
CA PHE A 103 -8.41 -1.83 -8.06
C PHE A 103 -9.77 -2.54 -8.12
N GLU A 104 -10.47 -2.38 -9.22
CA GLU A 104 -11.62 -3.20 -9.60
C GLU A 104 -11.12 -4.19 -10.66
N ALA A 105 -11.37 -5.47 -10.46
CA ALA A 105 -10.88 -6.53 -11.33
C ALA A 105 -11.95 -7.57 -11.66
N GLU A 106 -11.70 -8.30 -12.75
CA GLU A 106 -12.47 -9.45 -13.21
C GLU A 106 -11.59 -10.69 -13.24
N TYR A 107 -12.12 -11.82 -12.81
CA TYR A 107 -11.42 -13.09 -12.84
C TYR A 107 -12.13 -14.12 -13.71
N GLU A 108 -11.38 -14.68 -14.67
CA GLU A 108 -11.84 -15.68 -15.66
C GLU A 108 -11.28 -17.07 -15.34
N GLY A 109 -11.32 -17.47 -14.07
CA GLY A 109 -10.61 -18.67 -13.61
C GLY A 109 -11.39 -19.64 -12.76
N GLY A 110 -12.71 -19.51 -12.68
CA GLY A 110 -13.56 -20.50 -12.03
C GLY A 110 -14.66 -19.89 -11.17
N ASP A 111 -15.28 -20.77 -10.41
CA ASP A 111 -16.35 -20.45 -9.46
C ASP A 111 -15.76 -20.08 -8.09
N LEU A 112 -16.33 -19.05 -7.46
CA LEU A 112 -15.95 -18.56 -6.14
C LEU A 112 -16.22 -19.62 -5.06
N GLY A 113 -17.30 -20.40 -5.18
CA GLY A 113 -17.64 -21.47 -4.25
C GLY A 113 -16.51 -22.49 -4.15
N ARG A 114 -16.02 -22.97 -5.29
CA ARG A 114 -14.85 -23.87 -5.35
C ARG A 114 -13.60 -23.28 -4.70
N LEU A 115 -13.29 -22.01 -4.98
CA LEU A 115 -12.13 -21.36 -4.37
C LEU A 115 -12.24 -21.22 -2.84
N ALA A 116 -13.45 -21.15 -2.30
CA ALA A 116 -13.71 -21.04 -0.87
C ALA A 116 -13.77 -22.39 -0.16
N ASP A 117 -14.30 -23.43 -0.82
CA ASP A 117 -14.68 -24.69 -0.19
C ASP A 117 -13.75 -25.87 -0.57
N ASP A 118 -12.89 -25.76 -1.59
CA ASP A 118 -11.99 -26.85 -2.02
C ASP A 118 -10.93 -27.19 -0.94
N GLU A 119 -10.76 -28.49 -0.65
CA GLU A 119 -9.76 -28.98 0.31
C GLU A 119 -8.31 -28.67 -0.11
N VAL A 120 -8.08 -28.60 -1.43
CA VAL A 120 -6.80 -28.20 -2.02
C VAL A 120 -6.96 -26.83 -2.65
N HIS A 121 -6.44 -25.83 -1.96
CA HIS A 121 -6.52 -24.44 -2.38
C HIS A 121 -5.67 -24.15 -3.62
N ASN A 122 -6.27 -23.45 -4.60
CA ASN A 122 -5.59 -23.00 -5.81
C ASN A 122 -4.77 -21.72 -5.54
N VAL A 123 -3.49 -21.89 -5.22
CA VAL A 123 -2.57 -20.79 -4.91
C VAL A 123 -2.44 -19.79 -6.06
N ASP A 124 -2.34 -20.28 -7.30
CA ASP A 124 -2.19 -19.43 -8.49
C ASP A 124 -3.41 -18.54 -8.70
N ALA A 125 -4.62 -19.02 -8.36
CA ALA A 125 -5.82 -18.21 -8.35
C ALA A 125 -5.76 -17.14 -7.25
N PHE A 126 -5.39 -17.51 -6.02
CA PHE A 126 -5.33 -16.58 -4.89
C PHE A 126 -4.36 -15.42 -5.09
N VAL A 127 -3.18 -15.68 -5.66
CA VAL A 127 -2.20 -14.63 -5.98
C VAL A 127 -2.81 -13.59 -6.93
N GLN A 128 -3.67 -14.01 -7.85
CA GLN A 128 -4.36 -13.08 -8.76
C GLN A 128 -5.49 -12.29 -8.09
N LEU A 129 -6.05 -12.76 -6.98
CA LEU A 129 -7.14 -12.07 -6.28
C LEU A 129 -6.66 -11.01 -5.28
N ILE A 130 -5.34 -10.87 -5.12
CA ILE A 130 -4.70 -9.93 -4.21
C ILE A 130 -4.00 -8.83 -5.04
N PRO A 131 -4.07 -7.55 -4.62
CA PRO A 131 -3.33 -6.49 -5.30
C PRO A 131 -1.82 -6.65 -5.08
N GLU A 132 -1.06 -6.22 -6.07
CA GLU A 132 0.38 -6.04 -5.89
C GLU A 132 0.64 -4.76 -5.09
N LEU A 133 1.47 -4.86 -4.05
CA LEU A 133 2.03 -3.71 -3.35
C LEU A 133 3.49 -3.59 -3.79
N ASN A 134 3.80 -2.57 -4.60
CA ASN A 134 5.16 -2.31 -5.05
C ASN A 134 6.03 -1.80 -3.88
N ALA A 135 6.48 -2.72 -3.05
CA ALA A 135 7.35 -2.48 -1.89
C ALA A 135 8.80 -2.89 -2.18
N THR A 136 9.18 -3.04 -3.46
CA THR A 136 10.54 -3.44 -3.83
C THR A 136 11.51 -2.27 -3.87
N GLU A 137 11.04 -1.03 -3.76
CA GLU A 137 11.88 0.17 -3.73
C GLU A 137 11.24 1.25 -2.84
N LEU A 138 12.07 2.13 -2.29
CA LEU A 138 11.59 3.32 -1.58
C LEU A 138 11.58 4.53 -2.52
N PRO A 139 10.56 5.40 -2.44
CA PRO A 139 9.45 5.35 -1.50
C PRO A 139 8.38 4.30 -1.85
N ALA A 140 7.99 3.48 -0.87
CA ALA A 140 7.03 2.38 -1.06
C ALA A 140 5.65 2.75 -0.51
N PRO A 141 4.53 2.49 -1.23
CA PRO A 141 3.19 2.59 -0.67
C PRO A 141 3.01 1.63 0.51
N VAL A 142 2.19 2.04 1.47
CA VAL A 142 1.92 1.21 2.67
C VAL A 142 0.77 0.24 2.45
N PHE A 143 -0.28 0.61 1.72
CA PHE A 143 -1.50 -0.19 1.61
C PHE A 143 -2.12 -0.13 0.21
N THR A 144 -2.71 -1.24 -0.25
CA THR A 144 -3.47 -1.33 -1.51
C THR A 144 -4.64 -2.31 -1.39
N VAL A 145 -5.67 -2.10 -2.20
CA VAL A 145 -6.92 -2.87 -2.16
C VAL A 145 -7.34 -3.30 -3.57
N GLN A 146 -7.89 -4.51 -3.72
CA GLN A 146 -8.52 -5.00 -4.93
C GLN A 146 -9.87 -5.64 -4.61
N VAL A 147 -10.91 -5.27 -5.36
CA VAL A 147 -12.19 -5.97 -5.39
C VAL A 147 -12.31 -6.70 -6.73
N THR A 148 -12.49 -8.01 -6.67
CA THR A 148 -12.52 -8.87 -7.85
C THR A 148 -13.88 -9.54 -7.99
N ARG A 149 -14.53 -9.37 -9.14
CA ARG A 149 -15.74 -10.10 -9.51
C ARG A 149 -15.41 -11.33 -10.36
N PHE A 150 -16.22 -12.37 -10.25
CA PHE A 150 -16.06 -13.61 -11.01
C PHE A 150 -16.98 -13.60 -12.23
N ARG A 151 -16.44 -13.89 -13.42
CA ARG A 151 -17.26 -13.90 -14.65
C ARG A 151 -18.19 -15.11 -14.67
N GLY A 152 -19.40 -14.92 -15.20
CA GLY A 152 -20.38 -15.99 -15.35
C GLY A 152 -21.19 -16.32 -14.09
N ALA A 153 -20.96 -15.60 -12.98
CA ALA A 153 -21.68 -15.80 -11.72
C ALA A 153 -22.93 -14.92 -11.58
N GLU A 154 -23.22 -14.04 -12.55
CA GLU A 154 -24.37 -13.12 -12.51
C GLU A 154 -25.70 -13.92 -12.52
N GLY A 155 -26.51 -13.76 -11.47
CA GLY A 155 -27.76 -14.49 -11.31
C GLY A 155 -27.60 -15.95 -10.84
N SER A 156 -26.37 -16.39 -10.51
CA SER A 156 -26.12 -17.70 -9.92
C SER A 156 -26.17 -17.66 -8.38
N ALA A 157 -26.38 -18.81 -7.74
CA ALA A 157 -26.29 -18.94 -6.28
C ALA A 157 -24.88 -18.64 -5.73
N ASP A 158 -23.87 -18.72 -6.61
CA ASP A 158 -22.46 -18.50 -6.30
C ASP A 158 -21.99 -17.08 -6.68
N GLN A 159 -22.93 -16.16 -6.90
CA GLN A 159 -22.61 -14.74 -7.04
C GLN A 159 -21.87 -14.25 -5.79
N GLY A 160 -20.74 -13.57 -6.02
CA GLY A 160 -19.92 -13.04 -4.95
C GLY A 160 -18.71 -12.27 -5.46
N VAL A 161 -17.87 -11.88 -4.52
CA VAL A 161 -16.67 -11.08 -4.77
C VAL A 161 -15.50 -11.55 -3.89
N ALA A 162 -14.30 -11.32 -4.39
CA ALA A 162 -13.07 -11.42 -3.61
C ALA A 162 -12.58 -10.01 -3.25
N LEU A 163 -12.33 -9.76 -1.97
CA LEU A 163 -11.66 -8.56 -1.48
C LEU A 163 -10.23 -8.93 -1.07
N GLY A 164 -9.26 -8.55 -1.90
CA GLY A 164 -7.84 -8.69 -1.63
C GLY A 164 -7.24 -7.39 -1.15
N PHE A 165 -6.29 -7.46 -0.23
CA PHE A 165 -5.51 -6.29 0.18
C PHE A 165 -4.09 -6.67 0.59
N ALA A 166 -3.19 -5.72 0.44
CA ALA A 166 -1.78 -5.87 0.79
C ALA A 166 -1.30 -4.67 1.62
N ALA A 167 -0.56 -4.94 2.69
CA ALA A 167 -0.05 -3.93 3.63
C ALA A 167 1.45 -4.14 3.92
N HIS A 168 2.20 -3.06 4.04
CA HIS A 168 3.62 -3.14 4.39
C HIS A 168 3.80 -3.51 5.87
N HIS A 169 4.55 -4.59 6.14
CA HIS A 169 4.63 -5.19 7.47
C HIS A 169 5.35 -4.31 8.51
N SER A 170 6.22 -3.40 8.07
CA SER A 170 6.83 -2.38 8.97
C SER A 170 5.86 -1.30 9.45
N VAL A 171 4.63 -1.22 8.91
CA VAL A 171 3.61 -0.27 9.40
C VAL A 171 2.55 -0.94 10.25
N VAL A 172 2.22 -2.19 9.94
CA VAL A 172 1.19 -2.96 10.64
C VAL A 172 1.66 -4.38 10.96
N ASP A 173 1.38 -4.82 12.19
CA ASP A 173 1.39 -6.24 12.53
C ASP A 173 0.04 -6.89 12.22
N GLY A 174 -0.07 -8.20 12.43
CA GLY A 174 -1.31 -8.94 12.17
C GLY A 174 -2.51 -8.45 12.99
N ARG A 175 -2.30 -7.97 14.23
CA ARG A 175 -3.39 -7.49 15.09
C ARG A 175 -3.84 -6.09 14.67
N ALA A 176 -2.91 -5.19 14.40
CA ALA A 176 -3.19 -3.85 13.89
C ALA A 176 -3.92 -3.90 12.55
N LEU A 177 -3.50 -4.80 11.65
CA LEU A 177 -4.19 -5.01 10.37
C LEU A 177 -5.64 -5.42 10.55
N TRP A 178 -5.92 -6.41 11.41
CA TRP A 178 -7.31 -6.83 11.64
C TRP A 178 -8.14 -5.78 12.37
N ARG A 179 -7.56 -5.01 13.30
CA ARG A 179 -8.25 -3.85 13.90
C ARG A 179 -8.66 -2.81 12.88
N PHE A 180 -7.80 -2.54 11.90
CA PHE A 180 -8.12 -1.67 10.78
C PHE A 180 -9.25 -2.25 9.92
N VAL A 181 -9.20 -3.54 9.57
CA VAL A 181 -10.25 -4.21 8.78
C VAL A 181 -11.59 -4.23 9.52
N GLU A 182 -11.58 -4.49 10.83
CA GLU A 182 -12.77 -4.38 11.70
C GLU A 182 -13.35 -2.97 11.67
N ALA A 183 -12.52 -1.95 11.86
CA ALA A 183 -12.95 -0.55 11.81
C ALA A 183 -13.52 -0.18 10.42
N TRP A 184 -12.88 -0.65 9.35
CA TRP A 184 -13.35 -0.44 7.98
C TRP A 184 -14.71 -1.10 7.73
N ALA A 185 -14.91 -2.33 8.21
CA ALA A 185 -16.20 -3.01 8.11
C ALA A 185 -17.29 -2.26 8.89
N VAL A 186 -17.01 -1.81 10.11
CA VAL A 186 -17.93 -0.99 10.92
C VAL A 186 -18.31 0.31 10.19
N GLU A 187 -17.35 0.98 9.56
CA GLU A 187 -17.58 2.16 8.73
C GLU A 187 -18.42 1.86 7.48
N CYS A 188 -18.34 0.66 6.90
CA CYS A 188 -19.24 0.22 5.82
C CYS A 188 -20.69 0.04 6.31
N HIS A 189 -20.88 -0.38 7.55
CA HIS A 189 -22.20 -0.54 8.17
C HIS A 189 -22.79 0.77 8.70
N GLY A 190 -22.01 1.86 8.73
CA GLY A 190 -22.43 3.14 9.32
C GLY A 190 -22.61 3.05 10.84
N GLU A 191 -21.91 2.12 11.46
CA GLU A 191 -21.95 1.88 12.90
C GLU A 191 -20.83 2.65 13.62
N ALA A 192 -20.96 2.79 14.95
CA ALA A 192 -19.93 3.43 15.75
C ALA A 192 -18.71 2.50 15.88
N GLY A 193 -17.57 2.94 15.35
CA GLY A 193 -16.29 2.23 15.42
C GLY A 193 -15.73 2.09 16.84
N PRO A 194 -14.78 1.15 17.03
CA PRO A 194 -13.94 1.14 18.22
C PRO A 194 -13.16 2.46 18.34
N PRO A 195 -12.66 2.82 19.54
CA PRO A 195 -11.84 4.01 19.70
C PRO A 195 -10.63 3.96 18.75
N PRO A 196 -10.21 5.12 18.20
CA PRO A 196 -9.06 5.17 17.30
C PRO A 196 -7.79 4.61 17.95
N PRO A 197 -6.90 3.96 17.18
CA PRO A 197 -5.62 3.50 17.72
C PRO A 197 -4.73 4.70 18.07
N SER A 198 -3.81 4.50 19.03
CA SER A 198 -2.66 5.38 19.15
C SER A 198 -1.64 5.03 18.09
N LEU A 199 -1.24 6.01 17.28
CA LEU A 199 -0.18 5.88 16.28
C LEU A 199 1.13 6.53 16.73
N ASP A 200 1.18 7.03 17.97
CA ASP A 200 2.40 7.59 18.57
C ASP A 200 3.35 6.46 18.98
N ARG A 201 4.36 6.22 18.15
CA ARG A 201 5.42 5.23 18.40
C ARG A 201 6.44 5.68 19.44
N SER A 202 6.44 6.96 19.85
CA SER A 202 7.40 7.49 20.84
C SER A 202 7.17 6.92 22.25
N VAL A 203 5.99 6.32 22.50
CA VAL A 203 5.68 5.60 23.73
C VAL A 203 6.56 4.36 23.93
N ILE A 204 7.12 3.80 22.85
CA ILE A 204 8.05 2.67 22.87
C ILE A 204 9.44 3.20 23.22
N LYS A 205 9.76 3.22 24.52
CA LYS A 205 11.03 3.74 25.03
C LYS A 205 12.07 2.63 25.13
N HIS A 206 13.11 2.72 24.30
CA HIS A 206 14.30 1.86 24.41
C HIS A 206 15.57 2.71 24.28
N PRO A 207 16.54 2.64 25.23
CA PRO A 207 17.75 3.49 25.21
C PRO A 207 18.57 3.41 23.92
N LYS A 208 18.55 2.23 23.28
CA LYS A 208 19.23 1.97 21.99
C LYS A 208 18.26 1.74 20.83
N GLY A 209 16.99 2.14 20.95
CA GLY A 209 15.94 1.78 19.99
C GLY A 209 16.27 2.20 18.56
N LYS A 210 16.72 3.45 18.38
CA LYS A 210 17.14 3.99 17.07
C LYS A 210 18.38 3.28 16.51
N GLU A 211 19.37 3.01 17.36
CA GLU A 211 20.58 2.27 16.95
C GLU A 211 20.23 0.85 16.47
N ILE A 212 19.35 0.16 17.20
CA ILE A 212 18.88 -1.19 16.84
C ILE A 212 18.05 -1.15 15.55
N ALA A 213 17.16 -0.17 15.39
CA ALA A 213 16.39 0.00 14.16
C ALA A 213 17.31 0.16 12.94
N ARG A 214 18.33 1.02 13.02
CA ARG A 214 19.35 1.18 11.97
C ARG A 214 20.14 -0.09 11.71
N MET A 215 20.55 -0.79 12.78
CA MET A 215 21.23 -2.08 12.64
C MET A 215 20.36 -3.08 11.87
N PHE A 216 19.05 -3.13 12.14
CA PHE A 216 18.14 -3.98 11.35
C PHE A 216 18.03 -3.50 9.91
N LEU A 217 17.87 -2.20 9.66
CA LEU A 217 17.83 -1.64 8.31
C LEU A 217 19.04 -2.06 7.48
N HIS A 218 20.25 -1.83 7.99
CA HIS A 218 21.50 -2.14 7.30
C HIS A 218 21.71 -3.64 7.10
N ARG A 219 21.33 -4.45 8.09
CA ARG A 219 21.44 -5.91 8.00
C ARG A 219 20.46 -6.50 7.00
N MET A 220 19.24 -5.98 6.98
CA MET A 220 18.13 -6.53 6.21
C MET A 220 18.00 -5.91 4.82
N SER A 221 18.55 -4.71 4.62
CA SER A 221 18.53 -3.97 3.36
C SER A 221 19.89 -3.31 3.10
N PRO A 222 20.94 -4.09 2.80
CA PRO A 222 22.31 -3.57 2.65
C PRO A 222 22.49 -2.62 1.45
N CYS A 223 21.53 -2.55 0.53
CA CYS A 223 21.56 -1.64 -0.62
C CYS A 223 20.84 -0.30 -0.39
N LEU A 224 20.31 -0.05 0.82
CA LEU A 224 19.61 1.19 1.16
C LEU A 224 20.51 2.43 0.99
N ASP A 225 21.81 2.27 1.25
CA ASP A 225 22.85 3.32 1.17
C ASP A 225 23.08 3.89 -0.23
N VAL A 226 22.62 3.23 -1.29
CA VAL A 226 22.80 3.67 -2.69
C VAL A 226 21.80 4.79 -3.05
N LEU A 227 20.87 5.15 -2.16
CA LEU A 227 19.90 6.23 -2.34
C LEU A 227 20.51 7.61 -2.00
N THR A 228 21.46 8.09 -2.79
CA THR A 228 21.82 9.52 -2.78
C THR A 228 20.76 10.36 -3.50
N PRO A 229 20.25 11.44 -2.91
CA PRO A 229 19.29 12.31 -3.58
C PRO A 229 20.03 13.21 -4.60
N THR A 230 19.95 12.89 -5.88
CA THR A 230 20.37 13.83 -6.94
C THR A 230 19.32 14.93 -7.07
N THR A 231 19.54 15.99 -6.31
CA THR A 231 19.15 17.41 -6.50
C THR A 231 17.77 17.71 -7.11
N LEU A 232 16.85 18.09 -6.23
CA LEU A 232 15.75 19.02 -6.52
C LEU A 232 16.32 20.37 -7.03
N CYS A 233 16.14 20.67 -8.31
CA CYS A 233 16.18 22.04 -8.80
C CYS A 233 14.81 22.39 -9.38
N TYR A 234 14.03 23.14 -8.60
CA TYR A 234 12.82 23.82 -9.04
C TYR A 234 13.24 25.16 -9.67
N GLY A 235 12.85 25.42 -10.92
CA GLY A 235 13.07 26.70 -11.58
C GLY A 235 12.35 26.77 -12.93
N ALA A 236 11.22 27.48 -12.96
CA ALA A 236 10.51 27.94 -14.16
C ALA A 236 11.39 28.95 -14.94
N GLU A 237 11.30 29.24 -16.24
CA GLU A 237 10.21 29.29 -17.22
C GLU A 237 10.85 29.38 -18.66
N PRO A 238 10.10 29.51 -19.77
CA PRO A 238 10.47 28.98 -21.09
C PRO A 238 11.24 29.94 -22.01
N ARG A 239 12.01 29.39 -22.97
CA ARG A 239 12.32 30.09 -24.24
C ARG A 239 12.86 29.17 -25.36
N THR A 240 12.08 29.13 -26.45
CA THR A 240 12.45 29.19 -27.89
C THR A 240 13.68 28.43 -28.43
N GLU A 241 13.44 27.55 -29.42
CA GLU A 241 14.46 27.04 -30.35
C GLU A 241 15.15 28.16 -31.17
N PRO A 242 16.39 27.95 -31.68
CA PRO A 242 16.53 27.37 -33.03
C PRO A 242 17.74 26.43 -33.26
N ARG A 243 17.59 25.62 -34.32
CA ARG A 243 18.52 24.80 -35.13
C ARG A 243 20.07 24.91 -34.99
N ALA A 244 20.65 23.70 -34.97
CA ALA A 244 21.75 23.16 -35.80
C ALA A 244 23.25 23.33 -35.45
N SER A 245 23.91 22.16 -35.41
CA SER A 245 25.26 21.79 -35.89
C SER A 245 26.41 21.53 -34.89
N SER A 246 26.95 20.32 -35.05
CA SER A 246 28.33 19.81 -34.90
C SER A 246 29.02 19.69 -33.53
N ASN A 247 29.29 18.40 -33.21
CA ASN A 247 30.54 17.77 -32.80
C ASN A 247 31.04 17.77 -31.34
N SER A 248 31.42 16.54 -30.99
CA SER A 248 32.47 16.02 -30.09
C SER A 248 32.30 16.07 -28.56
N GLU A 249 32.25 14.83 -28.04
CA GLU A 249 33.00 14.28 -26.90
C GLU A 249 32.28 13.92 -25.60
N CYS A 250 32.57 12.67 -25.22
CA CYS A 250 32.31 11.89 -24.02
C CYS A 250 31.71 12.59 -22.78
N GLY A 251 30.55 12.10 -22.36
CA GLY A 251 30.04 12.23 -21.00
C GLY A 251 29.07 11.09 -20.72
N GLY A 252 29.33 10.30 -19.69
CA GLY A 252 28.59 9.06 -19.39
C GLY A 252 27.08 9.28 -19.24
N ASN A 253 26.31 8.40 -19.89
CA ASN A 253 24.89 8.26 -19.60
C ASN A 253 24.75 7.54 -18.25
N GLU A 254 24.59 8.29 -17.16
CA GLU A 254 24.12 7.74 -15.89
C GLU A 254 22.60 7.52 -15.98
N GLN A 255 22.21 6.29 -16.28
CA GLN A 255 20.86 5.81 -16.05
C GLN A 255 20.66 5.64 -14.54
N THR A 256 19.86 6.52 -13.95
CA THR A 256 19.37 6.41 -12.58
C THR A 256 18.65 5.08 -12.41
N THR A 257 19.19 4.19 -11.58
CA THR A 257 18.59 2.90 -11.25
C THR A 257 17.96 3.01 -9.84
N PRO A 258 16.66 2.74 -9.66
CA PRO A 258 16.04 2.78 -8.34
C PRO A 258 16.58 1.65 -7.46
N ALA A 259 16.71 1.90 -6.15
CA ALA A 259 17.22 0.91 -5.21
C ALA A 259 16.18 -0.19 -5.00
N ARG A 260 16.52 -1.41 -5.44
CA ARG A 260 15.72 -2.60 -5.24
C ARG A 260 16.07 -3.27 -3.91
N PHE A 261 15.07 -3.62 -3.11
CA PHE A 261 15.21 -4.62 -2.07
C PHE A 261 15.48 -5.97 -2.74
N HIS A 262 16.70 -6.48 -2.62
CA HIS A 262 16.99 -7.87 -2.93
C HIS A 262 16.62 -8.71 -1.71
N CYS A 263 15.49 -9.40 -1.77
CA CYS A 263 15.21 -10.50 -0.84
C CYS A 263 16.19 -11.65 -1.11
N THR A 264 16.89 -12.11 -0.08
CA THR A 264 17.54 -13.42 -0.03
C THR A 264 16.55 -14.49 0.41
#